data_AF-A0A7T5RL75-F1
#
_entry.id   AF-A0A7T5RL75-F1
#
_cell.length_a   1.000
_cell.length_b   1.000
_cell.length_c   1.000
_cell.angle_alpha   90.00
_cell.angle_beta   90.00
_cell.angle_gamma   90.00
#
_symmetry.space_group_name_H-M   'P 1'
#
loop_
_entity.id
_entity.type
_entity.pdbx_description
1 polymer ?
#
loop_
_entity_poly.entity_id
_entity_poly.type
_entity_poly.pdbx_seq_one_letter_code
_entity_poly.pdbx_strand_id
1 'polypeptide(L)'
;MPYVPSKKTNPPADDREILDPHIEALAQRAAKRIVDNEALSEVYANIFYEVAIHLDDLFSANRMLGDGEEWKLAEAIYEVSKKYGYWGAHLGELNYSITRFIQRVPQIKVENGQWEEKNELRYWIYSATVSTLIRASHLTEHLDIAVDGVFEDIKDEYKWKVNRPYEIAQILKSGDAYDTPYYMKVIELVDEEGNVIGHQEIALKRSPETAGLDLLPWQIIVGKRNAGKKNIKKKK
;
A
#
# COMPACT_ATOMS: atom_id res chain seq x y z
N MET A 1 -5.39 -0.62 -16.64
CA MET A 1 -4.71 0.66 -17.01
C MET A 1 -3.20 0.45 -16.90
N PRO A 2 -2.35 0.85 -17.87
CA PRO A 2 -0.90 0.75 -17.73
C PRO A 2 -0.41 1.64 -16.58
N TYR A 3 0.51 1.13 -15.76
CA TYR A 3 1.04 1.85 -14.61
C TYR A 3 1.80 3.12 -15.02
N VAL A 4 1.46 4.25 -14.38
CA VAL A 4 2.19 5.52 -14.48
C VAL A 4 2.70 5.85 -13.07
N PRO A 5 4.01 6.12 -12.88
CA PRO A 5 4.56 6.55 -11.60
C PRO A 5 3.73 7.69 -11.01
N SER A 6 3.22 7.51 -9.79
CA SER A 6 2.28 8.45 -9.19
C SER A 6 3.00 9.77 -8.90
N LYS A 7 2.67 10.82 -9.67
CA LYS A 7 3.08 12.22 -9.44
C LYS A 7 2.30 12.87 -8.29
N LYS A 8 2.12 12.15 -7.17
CA LYS A 8 1.26 12.61 -6.05
C LYS A 8 1.84 13.74 -5.21
N THR A 9 3.09 14.14 -5.46
CA THR A 9 3.61 15.46 -5.08
C THR A 9 3.88 16.25 -6.37
N ASN A 10 3.72 17.57 -6.33
CA ASN A 10 3.98 18.42 -7.49
C ASN A 10 5.10 19.42 -7.15
N PRO A 11 6.36 19.14 -7.54
CA PRO A 11 6.81 17.97 -8.30
C PRO A 11 6.90 16.67 -7.47
N PRO A 12 6.92 15.48 -8.13
CA PRO A 12 7.22 14.20 -7.49
C PRO A 12 8.54 14.32 -6.72
N ALA A 13 8.72 13.60 -5.60
CA ALA A 13 10.04 13.54 -5.00
C ALA A 13 11.02 12.90 -6.01
N ASP A 14 12.07 13.62 -6.38
CA ASP A 14 13.07 13.19 -7.38
C ASP A 14 13.72 11.84 -7.00
N ASP A 15 13.73 11.49 -5.72
CA ASP A 15 14.24 10.22 -5.22
C ASP A 15 13.50 8.99 -5.77
N ARG A 16 12.24 9.14 -6.17
CA ARG A 16 11.47 8.05 -6.80
C ARG A 16 12.07 7.64 -8.14
N GLU A 17 12.65 8.58 -8.89
CA GLU A 17 13.31 8.27 -10.17
C GLU A 17 14.56 7.41 -9.97
N ILE A 18 15.15 7.45 -8.78
CA ILE A 18 16.32 6.64 -8.40
C ILE A 18 15.86 5.27 -7.88
N LEU A 19 14.82 5.21 -7.03
CA LEU A 19 14.37 3.97 -6.41
C LEU A 19 13.55 3.08 -7.36
N ASP A 20 12.68 3.67 -8.18
CA ASP A 20 11.73 2.92 -9.03
C ASP A 20 12.39 1.89 -9.96
N PRO A 21 13.54 2.17 -10.62
CA PRO A 21 14.24 1.17 -11.43
C PRO A 21 14.66 -0.08 -10.64
N HIS A 22 15.13 0.09 -9.41
CA HIS A 22 15.55 -1.03 -8.54
C HIS A 22 14.33 -1.81 -8.02
N ILE A 23 13.26 -1.09 -7.66
CA ILE A 23 11.99 -1.71 -7.26
C ILE A 23 11.40 -2.53 -8.43
N GLU A 24 11.42 -2.00 -9.65
CA GLU A 24 10.93 -2.68 -10.84
C GLU A 24 11.73 -3.96 -11.12
N ALA A 25 13.06 -3.89 -11.09
CA ALA A 25 13.92 -5.05 -11.31
C ALA A 25 13.67 -6.17 -10.28
N LEU A 26 13.57 -5.79 -9.00
CA LEU A 26 13.28 -6.73 -7.92
C LEU A 26 11.85 -7.32 -8.06
N ALA A 27 10.86 -6.49 -8.40
CA ALA A 27 9.48 -6.93 -8.64
C ALA A 27 9.38 -7.91 -9.82
N GLN A 28 10.09 -7.67 -10.91
CA GLN A 28 10.15 -8.60 -12.05
C GLN A 28 10.79 -9.93 -11.65
N ARG A 29 11.86 -9.92 -10.86
CA ARG A 29 12.48 -11.15 -10.33
C ARG A 29 11.52 -11.90 -9.42
N ALA A 30 10.84 -11.22 -8.51
CA ALA A 30 9.82 -11.81 -7.64
C ALA A 30 8.67 -12.44 -8.44
N ALA A 31 8.11 -11.70 -9.40
CA ALA A 31 7.02 -12.17 -10.25
C ALA A 31 7.39 -13.44 -11.04
N LYS A 32 8.64 -13.57 -11.47
CA LYS A 32 9.17 -14.79 -12.12
C LYS A 32 9.29 -15.96 -11.16
N ARG A 33 9.66 -15.73 -9.89
CA ARG A 33 9.84 -16.78 -8.86
C ARG A 33 8.52 -17.30 -8.29
N ILE A 34 7.46 -16.50 -8.30
CA ILE A 34 6.12 -16.90 -7.84
C ILE A 34 5.51 -17.80 -8.92
N VAL A 35 5.78 -19.10 -8.90
CA VAL A 35 5.27 -20.02 -9.93
C VAL A 35 3.81 -20.41 -9.69
N ASP A 36 3.35 -20.32 -8.45
CA ASP A 36 1.98 -20.56 -8.02
C ASP A 36 1.61 -19.61 -6.86
N ASN A 37 0.39 -19.75 -6.34
CA ASN A 37 -0.11 -18.89 -5.27
C ASN A 37 0.55 -19.16 -3.91
N GLU A 38 1.11 -20.35 -3.69
CA GLU A 38 1.73 -20.75 -2.42
C GLU A 38 3.13 -20.13 -2.28
N ALA A 39 3.84 -19.97 -3.40
CA ALA A 39 5.17 -19.39 -3.45
C ALA A 39 5.22 -17.89 -3.06
N LEU A 40 4.11 -17.16 -3.10
CA LEU A 40 4.09 -15.71 -2.86
C LEU A 40 4.66 -15.36 -1.48
N SER A 41 4.19 -16.04 -0.44
CA SER A 41 4.53 -15.70 0.94
C SER A 41 6.02 -15.90 1.21
N GLU A 42 6.60 -17.00 0.70
CA GLU A 42 8.03 -17.31 0.85
C GLU A 42 8.89 -16.33 0.05
N VAL A 43 8.55 -16.07 -1.22
CA VAL A 43 9.31 -15.16 -2.07
C VAL A 43 9.35 -13.76 -1.48
N TYR A 44 8.21 -13.23 -1.04
CA TYR A 44 8.16 -11.91 -0.41
C TYR A 44 8.94 -11.88 0.90
N ALA A 45 8.85 -12.93 1.74
CA ALA A 45 9.47 -12.94 3.06
C ALA A 45 11.00 -12.90 2.94
N ASN A 46 11.53 -13.71 2.03
CA ASN A 46 12.96 -13.74 1.76
C ASN A 46 13.44 -12.39 1.21
N ILE A 47 12.72 -11.80 0.26
CA ILE A 47 13.08 -10.49 -0.31
C ILE A 47 13.07 -9.38 0.75
N PHE A 48 12.01 -9.30 1.57
CA PHE A 48 11.89 -8.25 2.59
C PHE A 48 13.00 -8.38 3.64
N TYR A 49 13.28 -9.61 4.07
CA TYR A 49 14.36 -9.89 5.00
C TYR A 49 15.73 -9.56 4.40
N GLU A 50 16.03 -10.02 3.18
CA GLU A 50 17.32 -9.75 2.52
C GLU A 50 17.56 -8.24 2.31
N VAL A 51 16.54 -7.49 1.87
CA VAL A 51 16.65 -6.02 1.75
C VAL A 51 16.95 -5.37 3.10
N ALA A 52 16.29 -5.81 4.17
CA ALA A 52 16.49 -5.28 5.51
C ALA A 52 17.90 -5.59 6.06
N ILE A 53 18.37 -6.83 5.89
CA ILE A 53 19.73 -7.24 6.28
C ILE A 53 20.78 -6.43 5.52
N HIS A 54 20.63 -6.30 4.21
CA HIS A 54 21.56 -5.51 3.41
C HIS A 54 21.54 -4.04 3.80
N LEU A 55 20.40 -3.50 4.19
CA LEU A 55 20.31 -2.13 4.68
C LEU A 55 21.06 -1.98 6.02
N ASP A 56 20.93 -2.93 6.94
CA ASP A 56 21.70 -2.97 8.19
C ASP A 56 23.21 -3.07 7.93
N ASP A 57 23.64 -3.98 7.03
CA ASP A 57 25.04 -4.11 6.62
C ASP A 57 25.63 -2.78 6.12
N LEU A 58 24.84 -2.00 5.38
CA LEU A 58 25.23 -0.69 4.84
C LEU A 58 25.38 0.40 5.93
N PHE A 59 24.65 0.28 7.05
CA PHE A 59 24.77 1.14 8.23
C PHE A 59 25.85 0.66 9.22
N SER A 60 26.21 -0.61 9.15
CA SER A 60 27.24 -1.20 10.00
C SER A 60 28.65 -0.70 9.68
N ALA A 61 29.55 -0.74 10.67
CA ALA A 61 30.96 -0.41 10.48
C ALA A 61 31.70 -1.46 9.62
N ASN A 62 31.14 -2.68 9.49
CA ASN A 62 31.72 -3.79 8.74
C ASN A 62 30.96 -4.01 7.42
N ARG A 63 30.87 -2.95 6.62
CA ARG A 63 30.15 -2.95 5.35
C ARG A 63 30.60 -4.11 4.46
N MET A 64 29.73 -5.09 4.28
CA MET A 64 29.93 -6.15 3.31
C MET A 64 29.51 -5.65 1.94
N LEU A 65 30.14 -6.14 0.86
CA LEU A 65 29.63 -5.91 -0.50
C LEU A 65 28.68 -7.05 -0.83
N GLY A 66 27.45 -6.72 -1.18
CA GLY A 66 26.49 -7.68 -1.72
C GLY A 66 26.44 -7.65 -3.25
N ASP A 67 25.75 -8.66 -3.78
CA ASP A 67 25.32 -8.74 -5.18
C ASP A 67 23.84 -9.13 -5.19
N GLY A 68 23.13 -8.82 -6.28
CA GLY A 68 21.70 -9.11 -6.44
C GLY A 68 20.78 -7.88 -6.37
N GLU A 69 19.51 -8.11 -6.66
CA GLU A 69 18.51 -7.02 -6.74
C GLU A 69 18.09 -6.51 -5.36
N GLU A 70 18.08 -7.37 -4.34
CA GLU A 70 17.84 -6.99 -2.94
C GLU A 70 18.93 -6.03 -2.44
N TRP A 71 20.20 -6.37 -2.69
CA TRP A 71 21.34 -5.50 -2.37
C TRP A 71 21.26 -4.16 -3.08
N LYS A 72 21.01 -4.15 -4.40
CA LYS A 72 20.91 -2.92 -5.19
C LYS A 72 19.79 -2.00 -4.68
N LEU A 73 18.65 -2.56 -4.29
CA LEU A 73 17.58 -1.77 -3.70
C LEU A 73 17.99 -1.19 -2.33
N ALA A 74 18.59 -2.01 -1.46
CA ALA A 74 19.09 -1.54 -0.16
C ALA A 74 20.14 -0.43 -0.32
N GLU A 75 21.07 -0.57 -1.26
CA GLU A 75 22.07 0.44 -1.59
C GLU A 75 21.41 1.73 -2.09
N ALA A 76 20.45 1.65 -3.01
CA ALA A 76 19.72 2.82 -3.49
C ALA A 76 18.97 3.54 -2.36
N ILE A 77 18.29 2.80 -1.48
CA ILE A 77 17.64 3.34 -0.27
C ILE A 77 18.67 4.08 0.60
N TYR A 78 19.80 3.43 0.90
CA TYR A 78 20.86 4.02 1.72
C TYR A 78 21.43 5.31 1.11
N GLU A 79 21.74 5.30 -0.18
CA GLU A 79 22.32 6.45 -0.90
C GLU A 79 21.34 7.63 -0.97
N VAL A 80 20.05 7.38 -1.23
CA VAL A 80 19.00 8.40 -1.18
C VAL A 80 18.88 8.98 0.24
N SER A 81 18.85 8.12 1.25
CA SER A 81 18.65 8.51 2.64
C SER A 81 19.74 9.43 3.16
N LYS A 82 21.00 9.23 2.73
CA LYS A 82 22.13 10.09 3.11
C LYS A 82 21.93 11.55 2.72
N LYS A 83 21.19 11.85 1.65
CA LYS A 83 20.94 13.24 1.20
C LYS A 83 20.17 14.05 2.24
N TYR A 84 19.35 13.38 3.05
CA TYR A 84 18.48 14.02 4.02
C TYR A 84 19.17 14.37 5.35
N GLY A 85 20.29 13.73 5.67
CA GLY A 85 21.15 14.11 6.79
C GLY A 85 20.55 13.89 8.19
N TYR A 86 19.50 13.07 8.34
CA TYR A 86 18.93 12.70 9.65
C TYR A 86 18.72 11.18 9.78
N TRP A 87 18.81 10.69 11.02
CA TRP A 87 18.57 9.27 11.34
C TRP A 87 17.08 8.95 11.17
N GLY A 88 16.78 7.95 10.33
CA GLY A 88 15.41 7.56 10.00
C GLY A 88 14.94 7.90 8.58
N ALA A 89 15.73 8.64 7.78
CA ALA A 89 15.39 8.89 6.37
C ALA A 89 15.19 7.58 5.58
N HIS A 90 15.99 6.54 5.90
CA HIS A 90 15.91 5.21 5.29
C HIS A 90 14.58 4.50 5.55
N LEU A 91 13.89 4.83 6.64
CA LEU A 91 12.60 4.24 6.96
C LEU A 91 11.52 4.70 5.98
N GLY A 92 11.55 5.98 5.57
CA GLY A 92 10.63 6.52 4.58
C GLY A 92 10.85 5.91 3.20
N GLU A 93 12.10 5.79 2.79
CA GLU A 93 12.45 5.20 1.49
C GLU A 93 12.20 3.68 1.44
N LEU A 94 12.44 2.97 2.55
CA LEU A 94 12.06 1.57 2.69
C LEU A 94 10.54 1.39 2.62
N ASN A 95 9.78 2.23 3.33
CA ASN A 95 8.31 2.20 3.31
C ASN A 95 7.78 2.36 1.88
N TYR A 96 8.25 3.39 1.17
CA TYR A 96 7.91 3.62 -0.23
C TYR A 96 8.25 2.40 -1.10
N SER A 97 9.48 1.91 -0.98
CA SER A 97 10.00 0.86 -1.85
C SER A 97 9.23 -0.45 -1.72
N ILE A 98 8.99 -0.90 -0.48
CA ILE A 98 8.25 -2.13 -0.21
C ILE A 98 6.76 -1.96 -0.56
N THR A 99 6.15 -0.81 -0.24
CA THR A 99 4.76 -0.50 -0.64
C THR A 99 4.58 -0.51 -2.15
N ARG A 100 5.56 0.00 -2.89
CA ARG A 100 5.53 0.00 -4.34
C ARG A 100 5.74 -1.40 -4.90
N PHE A 101 6.67 -2.17 -4.33
CA PHE A 101 6.96 -3.54 -4.70
C PHE A 101 5.71 -4.44 -4.58
N ILE A 102 5.00 -4.41 -3.45
CA ILE A 102 3.82 -5.27 -3.23
C ILE A 102 2.67 -4.97 -4.20
N GLN A 103 2.59 -3.74 -4.71
CA GLN A 103 1.63 -3.36 -5.74
C GLN A 103 2.12 -3.76 -7.14
N ARG A 104 3.43 -3.68 -7.39
CA ARG A 104 3.98 -3.90 -8.72
C ARG A 104 4.01 -5.38 -9.10
N VAL A 105 4.29 -6.28 -8.17
CA VAL A 105 4.33 -7.71 -8.50
C VAL A 105 2.99 -8.23 -9.06
N PRO A 106 1.83 -7.98 -8.43
CA PRO A 106 0.54 -8.35 -9.04
C PRO A 106 0.29 -7.72 -10.42
N GLN A 107 0.68 -6.46 -10.61
CA GLN A 107 0.58 -5.80 -11.91
C GLN A 107 1.39 -6.54 -12.98
N ILE A 108 2.64 -6.91 -12.68
CA ILE A 108 3.48 -7.71 -13.58
C ILE A 108 2.85 -9.07 -13.86
N LYS A 109 2.27 -9.72 -12.84
CA LYS A 109 1.59 -11.02 -13.01
C LYS A 109 0.41 -10.93 -13.99
N VAL A 110 -0.37 -9.86 -13.91
CA VAL A 110 -1.49 -9.59 -14.83
C VAL A 110 -0.98 -9.22 -16.22
N GLU A 111 0.01 -8.33 -16.32
CA GLU A 111 0.63 -7.90 -17.58
C GLU A 111 1.21 -9.10 -18.36
N ASN A 112 1.78 -10.08 -17.65
CA ASN A 112 2.32 -11.30 -18.23
C ASN A 112 1.24 -12.38 -18.51
N GLY A 113 -0.04 -12.10 -18.28
CA GLY A 113 -1.15 -13.03 -18.48
C GLY A 113 -1.14 -14.23 -17.53
N GLN A 114 -0.35 -14.19 -16.45
CA GLN A 114 -0.27 -15.27 -15.46
C GLN A 114 -1.46 -15.23 -14.50
N TRP A 115 -1.98 -14.03 -14.22
CA TRP A 115 -3.21 -13.80 -13.47
C TRP A 115 -4.23 -13.04 -14.34
N GLU A 116 -5.52 -13.30 -14.14
CA GLU A 116 -6.59 -12.50 -14.77
C GLU A 116 -6.61 -11.08 -14.16
N GLU A 117 -7.03 -10.04 -14.90
CA GLU A 117 -7.08 -8.65 -14.41
C GLU A 117 -7.90 -8.50 -13.13
N LYS A 118 -9.05 -9.18 -13.05
CA LYS A 118 -9.89 -9.22 -11.82
C LYS A 118 -9.19 -9.89 -10.62
N ASN A 119 -8.01 -10.49 -10.81
CA ASN A 119 -7.24 -11.17 -9.78
C ASN A 119 -6.05 -10.34 -9.28
N GLU A 120 -5.82 -9.13 -9.79
CA GLU A 120 -4.71 -8.26 -9.36
C GLU A 120 -4.70 -8.05 -7.84
N LEU A 121 -5.87 -7.93 -7.22
CA LEU A 121 -6.03 -7.67 -5.77
C LEU A 121 -7.10 -8.59 -5.15
N ARG A 122 -6.82 -9.89 -5.08
CA ARG A 122 -7.67 -10.84 -4.33
C ARG A 122 -7.33 -10.87 -2.84
N TYR A 123 -8.33 -11.25 -2.04
CA TYR A 123 -8.16 -11.48 -0.60
C TYR A 123 -6.97 -12.38 -0.25
N TRP A 124 -6.73 -13.46 -1.01
CA TRP A 124 -5.61 -14.36 -0.72
C TRP A 124 -4.25 -13.69 -0.92
N ILE A 125 -4.10 -12.81 -1.93
CA ILE A 125 -2.87 -12.02 -2.17
C ILE A 125 -2.67 -11.06 -1.00
N TYR A 126 -3.75 -10.38 -0.58
CA TYR A 126 -3.72 -9.51 0.58
C TYR A 126 -3.28 -10.26 1.84
N SER A 127 -3.95 -11.36 2.17
CA SER A 127 -3.69 -12.16 3.37
C SER A 127 -2.25 -12.71 3.39
N ALA A 128 -1.78 -13.24 2.25
CA ALA A 128 -0.40 -13.71 2.11
C ALA A 128 0.60 -12.56 2.28
N THR A 129 0.37 -11.41 1.67
CA THR A 129 1.24 -10.22 1.81
C THR A 129 1.30 -9.73 3.26
N VAL A 130 0.16 -9.66 3.96
CA VAL A 130 0.10 -9.27 5.38
C VAL A 130 0.86 -10.26 6.26
N SER A 131 0.64 -11.56 6.07
CA SER A 131 1.38 -12.60 6.80
C SER A 131 2.89 -12.47 6.61
N THR A 132 3.32 -12.17 5.39
CA THR A 132 4.73 -11.97 5.08
C THR A 132 5.31 -10.70 5.68
N LEU A 133 4.58 -9.58 5.70
CA LEU A 133 5.02 -8.34 6.37
C LEU A 133 5.21 -8.56 7.88
N ILE A 134 4.28 -9.27 8.53
CA ILE A 134 4.41 -9.66 9.95
C ILE A 134 5.66 -10.52 10.16
N ARG A 135 5.87 -11.52 9.29
CA ARG A 135 7.07 -12.37 9.37
C ARG A 135 8.35 -11.56 9.18
N ALA A 136 8.38 -10.63 8.23
CA ALA A 136 9.55 -9.77 7.99
C ALA A 136 9.83 -8.86 9.18
N SER A 137 8.78 -8.28 9.79
CA SER A 137 8.89 -7.52 11.04
C SER A 137 9.61 -8.32 12.12
N HIS A 138 9.08 -9.50 12.47
CA HIS A 138 9.68 -10.37 13.49
C HIS A 138 11.11 -10.81 13.18
N LEU A 139 11.40 -11.13 11.91
CA LEU A 139 12.75 -11.55 11.51
C LEU A 139 13.77 -10.41 11.59
N THR A 140 13.33 -9.15 11.64
CA THR A 140 14.21 -7.97 11.57
C THR A 140 14.24 -7.14 12.86
N GLU A 141 13.49 -7.53 13.89
CA GLU A 141 13.48 -6.88 15.22
C GLU A 141 14.90 -6.70 15.82
N HIS A 142 15.83 -7.60 15.48
CA HIS A 142 17.20 -7.60 16.03
C HIS A 142 18.18 -6.67 15.31
N LEU A 143 17.77 -5.99 14.24
CA LEU A 143 18.67 -5.16 13.42
C LEU A 143 18.89 -3.75 14.00
N ASP A 144 18.12 -3.33 15.01
CA ASP A 144 18.26 -2.04 15.69
C ASP A 144 18.26 -0.78 14.77
N ILE A 145 17.80 -0.92 13.53
CA ILE A 145 17.63 0.16 12.54
C ILE A 145 16.16 0.51 12.28
N ALA A 146 15.24 0.01 13.11
CA ALA A 146 13.78 0.26 13.11
C ALA A 146 13.02 -0.15 11.84
N VAL A 147 13.57 -1.06 11.04
CA VAL A 147 12.94 -1.57 9.81
C VAL A 147 11.76 -2.50 10.10
N ASP A 148 11.74 -3.14 11.25
CA ASP A 148 10.61 -3.94 11.76
C ASP A 148 9.33 -3.09 11.85
N GLY A 149 9.44 -1.89 12.44
CA GLY A 149 8.34 -0.95 12.54
C GLY A 149 7.81 -0.47 11.18
N VAL A 150 8.68 -0.42 10.15
CA VAL A 150 8.26 -0.07 8.78
C VAL A 150 7.36 -1.17 8.20
N PHE A 151 7.68 -2.44 8.40
CA PHE A 151 6.83 -3.52 7.89
C PHE A 151 5.46 -3.56 8.57
N GLU A 152 5.39 -3.27 9.87
CA GLU A 152 4.12 -3.11 10.59
C GLU A 152 3.29 -1.93 10.04
N ASP A 153 3.92 -0.78 9.79
CA ASP A 153 3.25 0.38 9.21
C ASP A 153 2.70 0.08 7.81
N ILE A 154 3.50 -0.53 6.93
CA ILE A 154 3.05 -0.94 5.58
C ILE A 154 1.85 -1.90 5.67
N LYS A 155 1.86 -2.86 6.60
CA LYS A 155 0.72 -3.76 6.80
C LYS A 155 -0.55 -2.97 7.09
N ASP A 156 -0.47 -2.02 8.01
CA ASP A 156 -1.62 -1.22 8.43
C ASP A 156 -2.09 -0.31 7.29
N GLU A 157 -1.16 0.34 6.58
CA GLU A 157 -1.47 1.13 5.40
C GLU A 157 -2.13 0.28 4.30
N TYR A 158 -1.65 -0.94 4.07
CA TYR A 158 -2.18 -1.83 3.05
C TYR A 158 -3.61 -2.27 3.38
N LYS A 159 -3.88 -2.55 4.66
CA LYS A 159 -5.23 -2.80 5.17
C LYS A 159 -6.16 -1.61 4.88
N TRP A 160 -5.70 -0.40 5.20
CA TRP A 160 -6.52 0.81 5.07
C TRP A 160 -6.73 1.28 3.64
N LYS A 161 -5.69 1.27 2.81
CA LYS A 161 -5.68 1.87 1.47
C LYS A 161 -6.13 0.89 0.38
N VAL A 162 -5.93 -0.41 0.56
CA VAL A 162 -6.18 -1.42 -0.49
C VAL A 162 -7.25 -2.42 -0.07
N ASN A 163 -7.15 -3.02 1.11
CA ASN A 163 -8.10 -4.06 1.54
C ASN A 163 -9.48 -3.47 1.88
N ARG A 164 -9.55 -2.30 2.52
CA ARG A 164 -10.82 -1.70 2.92
C ARG A 164 -11.79 -1.43 1.74
N PRO A 165 -11.35 -0.86 0.59
CA PRO A 165 -12.19 -0.80 -0.60
C PRO A 165 -12.65 -2.18 -1.11
N TYR A 166 -11.79 -3.19 -1.04
CA TYR A 166 -12.14 -4.56 -1.41
C TYR A 166 -13.17 -5.19 -0.45
N GLU A 167 -13.02 -4.97 0.86
CA GLU A 167 -13.97 -5.40 1.89
C GLU A 167 -15.36 -4.80 1.64
N ILE A 168 -15.44 -3.49 1.36
CA ILE A 168 -16.70 -2.84 0.96
C ILE A 168 -17.32 -3.56 -0.24
N ALA A 169 -16.52 -3.86 -1.27
CA ALA A 169 -17.02 -4.59 -2.44
C ALA A 169 -17.51 -6.01 -2.10
N GLN A 170 -16.88 -6.71 -1.16
CA GLN A 170 -17.34 -8.03 -0.70
C GLN A 170 -18.60 -7.94 0.16
N ILE A 171 -18.68 -6.97 1.08
CA ILE A 171 -19.87 -6.71 1.90
C ILE A 171 -21.08 -6.46 1.00
N LEU A 172 -20.94 -5.60 -0.01
CA LEU A 172 -22.03 -5.30 -0.95
C LEU A 172 -22.44 -6.52 -1.80
N LYS A 173 -21.51 -7.45 -2.05
CA LYS A 173 -21.74 -8.63 -2.87
C LYS A 173 -22.32 -9.81 -2.07
N SER A 174 -21.87 -9.99 -0.84
CA SER A 174 -22.04 -11.23 -0.07
C SER A 174 -22.58 -11.02 1.35
N GLY A 175 -22.77 -9.76 1.75
CA GLY A 175 -23.18 -9.37 3.09
C GLY A 175 -22.03 -9.26 4.08
N ASP A 176 -22.24 -8.48 5.13
CA ASP A 176 -21.35 -8.44 6.29
C ASP A 176 -21.68 -9.57 7.29
N ALA A 177 -20.65 -10.15 7.90
CA ALA A 177 -20.77 -11.20 8.90
C ALA A 177 -20.87 -10.66 10.34
N TYR A 178 -20.58 -9.38 10.57
CA TYR A 178 -20.62 -8.79 11.91
C TYR A 178 -22.04 -8.37 12.34
N ASP A 179 -22.51 -8.92 13.47
CA ASP A 179 -23.75 -8.51 14.13
C ASP A 179 -23.46 -8.09 15.58
N THR A 180 -23.03 -6.84 15.76
CA THR A 180 -22.66 -6.27 17.08
C THR A 180 -23.46 -4.99 17.38
N PRO A 181 -23.49 -4.49 18.63
CA PRO A 181 -24.27 -3.28 18.96
C PRO A 181 -23.83 -2.00 18.24
N TYR A 182 -22.60 -1.95 17.74
CA TYR A 182 -22.06 -0.87 16.94
C TYR A 182 -21.34 -1.48 15.74
N TYR A 183 -21.74 -1.10 14.53
CA TYR A 183 -21.17 -1.65 13.32
C TYR A 183 -20.89 -0.57 12.30
N MET A 184 -20.10 -0.94 11.28
CA MET A 184 -19.93 -0.14 10.09
C MET A 184 -20.99 -0.53 9.07
N LYS A 185 -21.64 0.44 8.42
CA LYS A 185 -22.42 0.21 7.19
C LYS A 185 -21.87 1.04 6.06
N VAL A 186 -22.18 0.62 4.84
CA VAL A 186 -21.78 1.35 3.65
C VAL A 186 -22.84 2.40 3.32
N ILE A 187 -22.38 3.59 2.95
CA ILE A 187 -23.21 4.68 2.42
C ILE A 187 -22.65 5.13 1.06
N GLU A 188 -23.53 5.50 0.13
CA GLU A 188 -23.10 6.04 -1.17
C GLU A 188 -22.63 7.49 -1.03
N LEU A 189 -21.53 7.80 -1.72
CA LEU A 189 -21.10 9.16 -1.99
C LEU A 189 -21.57 9.53 -3.39
N VAL A 190 -22.35 10.60 -3.51
CA VAL A 190 -22.87 11.09 -4.80
C VAL A 190 -22.36 12.49 -5.12
N ASP A 191 -22.22 12.81 -6.41
CA ASP A 191 -21.99 14.19 -6.84
C ASP A 191 -23.27 15.05 -6.72
N GLU A 192 -23.17 16.34 -7.10
CA GLU A 192 -24.30 17.28 -7.02
C GLU A 192 -25.44 16.90 -7.99
N GLU A 193 -25.13 16.10 -9.00
CA GLU A 193 -26.05 15.58 -10.01
C GLU A 193 -26.68 14.23 -9.61
N GLY A 194 -26.27 13.65 -8.48
CA GLY A 194 -26.79 12.38 -7.94
C GLY A 194 -26.11 11.13 -8.51
N ASN A 195 -25.00 11.25 -9.22
CA ASN A 195 -24.22 10.10 -9.69
C ASN A 195 -23.36 9.54 -8.56
N VAL A 196 -23.32 8.22 -8.40
CA VAL A 196 -22.46 7.55 -7.42
C VAL A 196 -20.99 7.71 -7.82
N ILE A 197 -20.21 8.36 -6.97
CA ILE A 197 -18.77 8.60 -7.16
C ILE A 197 -17.91 7.76 -6.21
N GLY A 198 -18.52 7.12 -5.22
CA GLY A 198 -17.81 6.26 -4.27
C GLY A 198 -18.70 5.72 -3.17
N HIS A 199 -18.06 5.03 -2.23
CA HIS A 199 -18.69 4.50 -1.04
C HIS A 199 -17.86 4.85 0.18
N GLN A 200 -18.52 5.02 1.32
CA GLN A 200 -17.86 5.24 2.60
C GLN A 200 -18.48 4.34 3.65
N GLU A 201 -17.69 3.88 4.62
CA GLU A 201 -18.24 3.25 5.80
C GLU A 201 -18.58 4.30 6.87
N ILE A 202 -19.76 4.17 7.47
CA ILE A 202 -20.23 4.98 8.57
C ILE A 202 -20.47 4.12 9.80
N ALA A 203 -19.95 4.57 10.95
CA ALA A 203 -20.19 3.92 12.23
C ALA A 203 -21.60 4.25 12.73
N LEU A 204 -22.38 3.23 13.05
CA LEU A 204 -23.75 3.37 13.56
C LEU A 204 -23.95 2.49 14.78
N LYS A 205 -24.92 2.89 15.62
CA LYS A 205 -25.49 2.00 16.64
C LYS A 205 -26.56 1.13 15.98
N ARG A 206 -26.55 -0.16 16.28
CA ARG A 206 -27.53 -1.13 15.77
C ARG A 206 -28.96 -0.69 16.05
N SER A 207 -29.77 -0.68 15.00
CA SER A 207 -31.21 -0.43 15.08
C SER A 207 -32.00 -1.36 14.15
N PRO A 208 -33.29 -1.63 14.41
CA PRO A 208 -34.13 -2.42 13.52
C PRO A 208 -34.15 -1.92 12.07
N GLU A 209 -34.01 -0.61 11.88
CA GLU A 209 -34.04 0.04 10.56
C GLU A 209 -32.79 -0.23 9.71
N THR A 210 -31.67 -0.58 10.35
CA THR A 210 -30.35 -0.65 9.70
C THR A 210 -29.70 -2.04 9.81
N ALA A 211 -30.18 -2.90 10.73
CA ALA A 211 -29.58 -4.20 11.02
C ALA A 211 -29.49 -5.13 9.80
N GLY A 212 -30.51 -5.13 8.94
CA GLY A 212 -30.58 -5.99 7.76
C GLY A 212 -30.02 -5.38 6.47
N LEU A 213 -29.35 -4.23 6.55
CA LEU A 213 -28.88 -3.49 5.38
C LEU A 213 -27.37 -3.47 5.36
N ASP A 214 -26.73 -3.82 4.24
CA ASP A 214 -25.28 -3.61 4.06
C ASP A 214 -25.00 -2.23 3.46
N LEU A 215 -25.87 -1.78 2.56
CA LEU A 215 -25.92 -0.43 2.01
C LEU A 215 -27.09 0.33 2.62
N LEU A 216 -26.82 1.48 3.21
CA LEU A 216 -27.85 2.37 3.76
C LEU A 216 -28.66 3.03 2.63
N PRO A 217 -29.95 3.32 2.85
CA PRO A 217 -30.80 3.98 1.86
C PRO A 217 -30.55 5.51 1.80
N TRP A 218 -29.45 5.98 2.39
CA TRP A 218 -29.07 7.38 2.47
C TRP A 218 -27.84 7.63 1.61
N GLN A 219 -27.59 8.89 1.28
CA GLN A 219 -26.46 9.28 0.46
C GLN A 219 -25.78 10.52 1.06
N ILE A 220 -24.47 10.64 0.89
CA ILE A 220 -23.71 11.85 1.19
C ILE A 220 -23.44 12.58 -0.13
N ILE A 221 -23.93 13.82 -0.25
CA ILE A 221 -23.69 14.66 -1.42
C ILE A 221 -22.34 15.37 -1.25
N VAL A 222 -21.42 15.13 -2.19
CA VAL A 222 -20.06 15.70 -2.18
C VAL A 222 -20.01 16.90 -3.13
N GLY A 223 -20.07 18.11 -2.56
CA GLY A 223 -19.97 19.35 -3.32
C GLY A 223 -18.53 19.63 -3.81
N LYS A 224 -18.39 20.23 -5.00
CA LYS A 224 -17.09 20.69 -5.49
C LYS A 224 -16.59 21.83 -4.61
N ARG A 225 -15.39 21.67 -4.03
CA ARG A 225 -14.74 22.75 -3.30
C ARG A 225 -14.45 23.90 -4.27
N ASN A 226 -15.15 25.03 -4.11
CA ASN A 226 -14.88 26.25 -4.86
C ASN A 226 -13.41 26.65 -4.66
N ALA A 227 -12.55 26.36 -5.63
CA ALA A 227 -11.18 26.87 -5.68
C ALA A 227 -11.29 28.40 -5.68
N GLY A 228 -10.85 29.03 -4.58
CA GLY A 228 -11.25 30.37 -4.20
C GLY A 228 -11.25 31.41 -5.32
N LYS A 229 -12.42 32.03 -5.54
CA LYS A 229 -12.46 33.45 -5.93
C LYS A 229 -11.72 34.22 -4.84
N LYS A 230 -10.44 34.54 -5.06
CA LYS A 230 -9.74 35.57 -4.27
C LYS A 230 -10.58 36.83 -4.37
N ASN A 231 -11.25 37.20 -3.28
CA ASN A 231 -11.90 38.49 -3.11
C ASN A 231 -10.82 39.58 -3.23
N ILE A 232 -10.58 40.07 -4.45
CA ILE A 232 -9.92 41.36 -4.67
C ILE A 232 -10.93 42.40 -4.20
N LYS A 233 -10.86 42.77 -2.92
CA LYS A 233 -11.48 44.00 -2.42
C LYS A 233 -10.91 45.15 -3.25
N LYS A 234 -11.68 45.66 -4.22
CA LYS A 234 -11.44 46.99 -4.79
C LYS A 234 -11.53 47.98 -3.63
N LYS A 235 -10.38 48.51 -3.20
CA LYS A 235 -10.34 49.72 -2.37
C LYS A 235 -11.00 50.84 -3.18
N LYS A 236 -11.98 51.48 -2.55
CA LYS A 236 -12.54 52.77 -2.98
C LYS A 236 -11.47 53.85 -2.86
#